data_AF-D5RFZ9-F1
#
_entry.id   AF-D5RFZ9-F1
#
_cell.length_a   1.000
_cell.length_b   1.000
_cell.length_c   1.000
_cell.angle_alpha   90.00
_cell.angle_beta   90.00
_cell.angle_gamma   90.00
#
_symmetry.space_group_name_H-M   'P 1'
#
loop_
_entity.id
_entity.type
_entity.pdbx_description
1 polymer ?
#
loop_
_entity_poly.entity_id
_entity_poly.type
_entity_poly.pdbx_seq_one_letter_code
_entity_poly.pdbx_strand_id
1 'polypeptide(L)'
;MLALWRRVRAAARAAAAEGQPWQAVLDGVRPQVQRIWQGWPPAERARFQRHARSAWNLHRHRLAPEVAARLAAELEGGGLRGLAARLLRWEPEGEGVRATLRHRGGAERVRDFARIILCTGPEGGQAWREAAPLRALLAEGRLAEDGLGLASDAECRALDAAGQTVPGLSVLGPLTRGRLWEVTAVPEIRAQAAALADRIAGGKSKNP
;
A
#
# COMPACT_ATOMS: atom_id res chain seq x y z
N MET A 1 -0.70 17.08 -7.34
CA MET A 1 -1.07 15.94 -6.46
C MET A 1 -1.55 16.29 -5.04
N LEU A 2 -0.81 17.05 -4.21
CA LEU A 2 -1.30 17.46 -2.87
C LEU A 2 -2.59 18.28 -2.98
N ALA A 3 -2.71 19.08 -4.04
CA ALA A 3 -3.93 19.80 -4.37
C ALA A 3 -5.11 18.86 -4.63
N LEU A 4 -4.93 17.75 -5.36
CA LEU A 4 -6.00 16.77 -5.58
C LEU A 4 -6.44 16.16 -4.25
N TRP A 5 -5.50 15.65 -3.45
CA TRP A 5 -5.87 15.06 -2.16
C TRP A 5 -6.49 16.08 -1.20
N ARG A 6 -5.99 17.33 -1.17
CA ARG A 6 -6.61 18.42 -0.43
C ARG A 6 -8.02 18.71 -0.92
N ARG A 7 -8.27 18.70 -2.24
CA ARG A 7 -9.60 18.87 -2.83
C ARG A 7 -10.53 17.73 -2.46
N VAL A 8 -10.09 16.47 -2.54
CA VAL A 8 -10.88 15.31 -2.11
C VAL A 8 -11.25 15.43 -0.63
N ARG A 9 -10.29 15.79 0.23
CA ARG A 9 -10.56 16.01 1.66
C ARG A 9 -11.49 17.20 1.92
N ALA A 10 -11.34 18.29 1.18
CA ALA A 10 -12.20 19.45 1.29
C ALA A 10 -13.64 19.13 0.87
N ALA A 11 -13.81 18.44 -0.26
CA ALA A 11 -15.11 17.97 -0.74
C ALA A 11 -15.75 16.97 0.23
N ALA A 12 -14.97 16.04 0.79
CA ALA A 12 -15.46 15.11 1.82
C ALA A 12 -15.95 15.83 3.07
N ARG A 13 -15.25 16.90 3.50
CA ARG A 13 -15.68 17.75 4.63
C ARG A 13 -16.93 18.57 4.31
N ALA A 14 -17.02 19.12 3.10
CA ALA A 14 -18.18 19.87 2.65
C ALA A 14 -19.44 18.98 2.60
N ALA A 15 -19.32 17.79 1.99
CA ALA A 15 -20.39 16.79 1.97
C ALA A 15 -20.85 16.44 3.40
N ALA A 16 -19.92 16.19 4.33
CA ALA A 16 -20.26 15.94 5.73
C ALA A 16 -20.99 17.11 6.40
N ALA A 17 -20.56 18.34 6.14
CA ALA A 17 -21.21 19.55 6.68
C ALA A 17 -22.64 19.74 6.14
N GLU A 18 -22.91 19.25 4.94
CA GLU A 18 -24.23 19.24 4.30
C GLU A 18 -25.08 18.01 4.68
N GLY A 19 -24.63 17.19 5.63
CA GLY A 19 -25.33 15.98 6.07
C GLY A 19 -25.21 14.79 5.09
N GLN A 20 -24.39 14.92 4.04
CA GLN A 20 -24.15 13.85 3.08
C GLN A 20 -23.04 12.91 3.56
N PRO A 21 -23.08 11.62 3.20
CA PRO A 21 -21.98 10.70 3.48
C PRO A 21 -20.70 11.13 2.77
N TRP A 22 -19.70 11.57 3.52
CA TRP A 22 -18.37 11.95 2.99
C TRP A 22 -17.73 10.85 2.15
N GLN A 23 -18.11 9.59 2.41
CA GLN A 23 -17.70 8.38 1.71
C GLN A 23 -17.94 8.47 0.21
N ALA A 24 -19.10 9.02 -0.19
CA ALA A 24 -19.52 9.12 -1.58
C ALA A 24 -18.51 9.92 -2.44
N VAL A 25 -17.86 10.92 -1.85
CA VAL A 25 -16.82 11.71 -2.52
C VAL A 25 -15.63 10.83 -2.91
N LEU A 26 -15.17 9.96 -2.01
CA LEU A 26 -14.07 9.04 -2.32
C LEU A 26 -14.49 7.95 -3.28
N ASP A 27 -15.71 7.41 -3.10
CA ASP A 27 -16.24 6.35 -3.94
C ASP A 27 -16.39 6.84 -5.39
N GLY A 28 -16.70 8.13 -5.60
CA GLY A 28 -16.71 8.77 -6.92
C GLY A 28 -15.32 9.03 -7.52
N VAL A 29 -14.27 9.19 -6.70
CA VAL A 29 -12.88 9.36 -7.19
C VAL A 29 -12.25 8.02 -7.56
N ARG A 30 -12.63 6.94 -6.87
CA ARG A 30 -12.00 5.61 -6.99
C ARG A 30 -11.85 5.11 -8.44
N PRO A 31 -12.86 5.19 -9.33
CA PRO A 31 -12.73 4.72 -10.71
C PRO A 31 -11.62 5.44 -11.51
N GLN A 32 -11.25 6.66 -11.11
CA GLN A 32 -10.26 7.48 -11.79
C GLN A 32 -8.83 7.31 -11.22
N VAL A 33 -8.68 6.59 -10.12
CA VAL A 33 -7.41 6.50 -9.36
C VAL A 33 -6.26 5.99 -10.21
N GLN A 34 -6.47 4.93 -11.01
CA GLN A 34 -5.42 4.38 -11.85
C GLN A 34 -4.96 5.38 -12.91
N ARG A 35 -5.91 6.02 -13.60
CA ARG A 35 -5.63 7.04 -14.61
C ARG A 35 -4.83 8.20 -14.02
N ILE A 36 -5.24 8.66 -12.83
CA ILE A 36 -4.55 9.75 -12.12
C ILE A 36 -3.13 9.33 -11.71
N TRP A 37 -2.98 8.14 -11.13
CA TRP A 37 -1.69 7.62 -10.68
C TRP A 37 -0.71 7.44 -11.85
N GLN A 38 -1.16 6.80 -12.93
CA GLN A 38 -0.35 6.57 -14.13
C GLN A 38 0.02 7.87 -14.83
N GLY A 39 -0.88 8.86 -14.82
CA GLY A 39 -0.61 10.20 -15.36
C GLY A 39 0.35 11.05 -14.53
N TRP A 40 0.67 10.65 -13.29
CA TRP A 40 1.64 11.37 -12.47
C TRP A 40 3.08 10.99 -12.80
N PRO A 41 4.00 11.98 -12.90
CA PRO A 41 5.43 11.72 -12.90
C PRO A 41 5.88 11.00 -11.61
N PRO A 42 7.03 10.30 -11.63
CA PRO A 42 7.55 9.59 -10.45
C PRO A 42 7.68 10.46 -9.20
N ALA A 43 8.11 11.72 -9.36
CA ALA A 43 8.23 12.68 -8.26
C ALA A 43 6.88 12.97 -7.58
N GLU A 44 5.79 13.09 -8.36
CA GLU A 44 4.46 13.25 -7.79
C GLU A 44 4.04 11.94 -7.09
N ARG A 45 4.18 10.76 -7.71
CA ARG A 45 3.89 9.48 -7.03
C ARG A 45 4.60 9.35 -5.67
N ALA A 46 5.88 9.70 -5.61
CA ALA A 46 6.67 9.71 -4.38
C ALA A 46 6.12 10.69 -3.32
N ARG A 47 5.77 11.91 -3.71
CA ARG A 47 5.16 12.88 -2.79
C ARG A 47 3.79 12.39 -2.28
N PHE A 48 3.01 11.66 -3.08
CA PHE A 48 1.72 11.12 -2.67
C PHE A 48 1.92 10.09 -1.58
N GLN A 49 2.85 9.17 -1.81
CA GLN A 49 3.24 8.15 -0.84
C GLN A 49 3.68 8.77 0.48
N ARG A 50 4.48 9.85 0.43
CA ARG A 50 5.01 10.51 1.62
C ARG A 50 3.94 11.25 2.43
N HIS A 51 2.99 11.91 1.78
CA HIS A 51 2.13 12.90 2.45
C HIS A 51 0.64 12.56 2.47
N ALA A 52 0.15 11.76 1.52
CA ALA A 52 -1.27 11.50 1.33
C ALA A 52 -1.66 10.03 1.56
N ARG A 53 -0.74 9.07 1.36
CA ARG A 53 -1.00 7.63 1.50
C ARG A 53 -1.72 7.25 2.79
N SER A 54 -1.19 7.63 3.95
CA SER A 54 -1.82 7.25 5.23
C SER A 54 -3.25 7.77 5.35
N ALA A 55 -3.48 8.99 4.89
CA ALA A 55 -4.82 9.56 4.88
C ALA A 55 -5.72 8.84 3.85
N TRP A 56 -5.22 8.54 2.64
CA TRP A 56 -5.94 7.73 1.65
C TRP A 56 -6.39 6.39 2.23
N ASN A 57 -5.44 5.64 2.80
CA ASN A 57 -5.69 4.31 3.37
C ASN A 57 -6.72 4.36 4.51
N LEU A 58 -6.65 5.35 5.40
CA LEU A 58 -7.64 5.53 6.48
C LEU A 58 -9.06 5.75 5.94
N HIS A 59 -9.20 6.49 4.85
CA HIS A 59 -10.53 6.77 4.29
C HIS A 59 -11.07 5.60 3.43
N ARG A 60 -10.19 4.77 2.86
CA ARG A 60 -10.55 3.61 2.04
C ARG A 60 -10.76 2.33 2.84
N HIS A 61 -10.04 2.15 3.93
CA HIS A 61 -10.12 0.98 4.81
C HIS A 61 -10.85 1.36 6.09
N ARG A 62 -12.17 1.33 6.01
CA ARG A 62 -13.07 1.81 7.05
C ARG A 62 -13.29 0.72 8.09
N LEU A 63 -13.42 1.16 9.33
CA LEU A 63 -13.77 0.30 10.45
C LEU A 63 -15.30 0.10 10.46
N ALA A 64 -15.75 -1.12 10.72
CA ALA A 64 -17.18 -1.37 10.93
C ALA A 64 -17.69 -0.60 12.16
N PRO A 65 -18.92 -0.04 12.15
CA PRO A 65 -19.42 0.77 13.26
C PRO A 65 -19.36 0.08 14.62
N GLU A 66 -19.68 -1.21 14.69
CA GLU A 66 -19.61 -2.01 15.92
C GLU A 66 -18.18 -2.10 16.48
N VAL A 67 -17.20 -2.34 15.61
CA VAL A 67 -15.79 -2.39 16.01
C VAL A 67 -15.30 -1.00 16.45
N ALA A 68 -15.77 0.07 15.80
CA ALA A 68 -15.46 1.44 16.21
C ALA A 68 -16.02 1.76 17.60
N ALA A 69 -17.26 1.37 17.88
CA ALA A 69 -17.88 1.55 19.20
C ALA A 69 -17.12 0.78 20.29
N ARG A 70 -16.71 -0.46 20.02
CA ARG A 70 -15.90 -1.25 20.96
C ARG A 70 -14.54 -0.61 21.24
N LEU A 71 -13.83 -0.13 20.21
CA LEU A 71 -12.56 0.56 20.41
C LEU A 71 -12.70 1.85 21.21
N ALA A 72 -13.79 2.60 20.99
CA ALA A 72 -14.08 3.81 21.76
C ALA A 72 -14.29 3.49 23.25
N ALA A 73 -15.08 2.46 23.57
CA ALA A 73 -15.29 2.02 24.95
C ALA A 73 -13.98 1.60 25.65
N GLU A 74 -13.08 0.90 24.95
CA GLU A 74 -11.76 0.51 25.50
C GLU A 74 -10.84 1.73 25.72
N LEU A 75 -10.92 2.74 24.86
CA LEU A 75 -10.17 3.99 25.03
C LEU A 75 -10.67 4.79 26.23
N GLU A 76 -12.00 4.90 26.38
CA GLU A 76 -12.64 5.61 27.50
C GLU A 76 -12.44 4.88 28.83
N GLY A 77 -12.56 3.55 28.83
CA GLY A 77 -12.33 2.69 30.00
C GLY A 77 -10.86 2.47 30.34
N GLY A 78 -9.93 2.92 29.50
CA GLY A 78 -8.48 2.82 29.72
C GLY A 78 -7.84 1.46 29.40
N GLY A 79 -8.61 0.49 28.89
CA GLY A 79 -8.13 -0.79 28.39
C GLY A 79 -7.29 -0.67 27.11
N LEU A 80 -7.48 0.42 26.35
CA LEU A 80 -6.65 0.80 25.21
C LEU A 80 -6.06 2.20 25.42
N ARG A 81 -4.78 2.37 25.07
CA ARG A 81 -4.10 3.67 25.08
C ARG A 81 -3.51 4.00 23.72
N GLY A 82 -3.94 5.11 23.14
CA GLY A 82 -3.35 5.65 21.92
C GLY A 82 -1.96 6.23 22.16
N LEU A 83 -0.97 5.80 21.38
CA LEU A 83 0.40 6.32 21.43
C LEU A 83 0.84 6.80 20.05
N ALA A 84 0.94 8.12 19.87
CA ALA A 84 1.45 8.71 18.64
C ALA A 84 2.99 8.71 18.63
N ALA A 85 3.59 7.64 18.12
CA ALA A 85 5.04 7.50 17.96
C ALA A 85 5.39 6.60 16.76
N ARG A 86 6.65 6.70 16.29
CA ARG A 86 7.23 5.77 15.32
C ARG A 86 8.08 4.75 16.06
N LEU A 87 7.79 3.46 15.87
CA LEU A 87 8.69 2.37 16.29
C LEU A 87 9.97 2.42 15.44
N LEU A 88 11.12 2.60 16.09
CA LEU A 88 12.43 2.68 15.43
C LEU A 88 13.15 1.34 15.42
N ARG A 89 13.21 0.68 16.58
CA ARG A 89 13.81 -0.64 16.77
C ARG A 89 13.16 -1.33 17.96
N TRP A 90 13.33 -2.64 18.03
CA TRP A 90 12.94 -3.45 19.17
C TRP A 90 13.89 -4.63 19.32
N GLU A 91 14.09 -5.04 20.56
CA GLU A 91 15.03 -6.10 20.93
C GLU A 91 14.31 -7.00 21.96
N PRO A 92 14.44 -8.35 21.87
CA PRO A 92 13.94 -9.23 22.91
C PRO A 92 14.63 -8.93 24.24
N GLU A 93 13.87 -8.88 25.34
CA GLU A 93 14.43 -8.67 26.68
C GLU A 93 13.67 -9.48 27.73
N GLY A 94 14.34 -10.48 28.30
CA GLY A 94 13.69 -11.48 29.15
C GLY A 94 12.54 -12.16 28.41
N GLU A 95 11.35 -12.14 29.01
CA GLU A 95 10.11 -12.65 28.40
C GLU A 95 9.35 -11.61 27.56
N GLY A 96 9.89 -10.40 27.44
CA GLY A 96 9.27 -9.26 26.77
C GLY A 96 10.10 -8.70 25.62
N VAL A 97 9.79 -7.47 25.25
CA VAL A 97 10.41 -6.74 24.16
C VAL A 97 10.66 -5.30 24.60
N ARG A 98 11.90 -4.84 24.48
CA ARG A 98 12.27 -3.44 24.65
C ARG A 98 12.18 -2.72 23.30
N ALA A 99 11.42 -1.64 23.23
CA ALA A 99 11.20 -0.89 22.00
C ALA A 99 11.62 0.58 22.13
N THR A 100 12.33 1.08 21.11
CA THR A 100 12.65 2.50 20.98
C THR A 100 11.61 3.20 20.11
N LEU A 101 10.93 4.18 20.68
CA LEU A 101 9.85 4.93 20.05
C LEU A 101 10.24 6.38 19.87
N ARG A 102 10.09 6.91 18.65
CA ARG A 102 10.24 8.34 18.37
C ARG A 102 8.90 9.05 18.37
N HIS A 103 8.73 9.95 19.32
CA HIS A 103 7.55 10.79 19.43
C HIS A 103 7.59 11.95 18.44
N ARG A 104 6.42 12.58 18.25
CA ARG A 104 6.34 13.86 17.54
C ARG A 104 7.23 14.89 18.24
N GLY A 105 8.00 15.65 17.47
CA GLY A 105 9.03 16.57 18.00
C GLY A 105 10.43 15.95 18.10
N GLY A 106 10.58 14.64 17.82
CA GLY A 106 11.90 14.00 17.68
C GLY A 106 12.41 13.28 18.92
N ALA A 107 11.79 13.49 20.09
CA ALA A 107 12.18 12.81 21.32
C ALA A 107 12.05 11.28 21.18
N GLU A 108 13.13 10.58 21.50
CA GLU A 108 13.15 9.11 21.55
C GLU A 108 12.94 8.64 22.99
N ARG A 109 12.11 7.63 23.16
CA ARG A 109 11.83 7.00 24.46
C ARG A 109 11.88 5.50 24.32
N VAL A 110 12.52 4.85 25.29
CA VAL A 110 12.51 3.40 25.42
C VAL A 110 11.31 3.00 26.26
N ARG A 111 10.61 1.94 25.83
CA ARG A 111 9.51 1.33 26.60
C ARG A 111 9.56 -0.18 26.47
N ASP A 112 9.26 -0.86 27.56
CA ASP A 112 9.15 -2.31 27.58
C ASP A 112 7.69 -2.74 27.35
N PHE A 113 7.51 -3.79 26.56
CA PHE A 113 6.22 -4.38 26.23
C PHE A 113 6.29 -5.90 26.40
N ALA A 114 5.19 -6.52 26.80
CA ALA A 114 5.13 -7.99 26.83
C ALA A 114 5.21 -8.57 25.41
N ARG A 115 4.52 -7.96 24.43
CA ARG A 115 4.45 -8.41 23.04
C ARG A 115 4.33 -7.22 22.10
N ILE A 116 4.79 -7.40 20.86
CA ILE A 116 4.56 -6.47 19.74
C ILE A 116 3.83 -7.22 18.64
N ILE A 117 2.69 -6.70 18.21
CA ILE A 117 1.94 -7.20 17.06
C ILE A 117 2.08 -6.18 15.92
N LEU A 118 2.70 -6.59 14.82
CA LEU A 118 2.95 -5.70 13.68
C LEU A 118 1.70 -5.58 12.80
N CYS A 119 0.88 -4.57 13.09
CA CYS A 119 -0.29 -4.20 12.29
C CYS A 119 0.04 -3.12 11.23
N THR A 120 1.26 -3.14 10.67
CA THR A 120 1.78 -2.09 9.76
C THR A 120 1.36 -2.25 8.29
N GLY A 121 0.57 -3.29 8.00
CA GLY A 121 0.07 -3.61 6.66
C GLY A 121 1.14 -4.16 5.71
N PRO A 122 0.72 -4.70 4.54
CA PRO A 122 1.64 -5.28 3.56
C PRO A 122 2.57 -4.25 2.91
N GLU A 123 2.27 -2.95 3.05
CA GLU A 123 2.99 -1.84 2.42
C GLU A 123 4.29 -1.46 3.15
N GLY A 124 4.47 -1.91 4.39
CA GLY A 124 5.63 -1.57 5.23
C GLY A 124 6.87 -2.42 4.96
N GLY A 125 6.74 -3.55 4.26
CA GLY A 125 7.81 -4.51 4.06
C GLY A 125 8.27 -4.58 2.62
N GLN A 126 9.57 -4.35 2.40
CA GLN A 126 10.28 -4.80 1.20
C GLN A 126 10.71 -6.26 1.34
N ALA A 127 10.10 -7.01 2.26
CA ALA A 127 10.42 -8.41 2.56
C ALA A 127 10.30 -9.33 1.34
N TRP A 128 9.45 -8.98 0.37
CA TRP A 128 9.35 -9.69 -0.90
C TRP A 128 10.68 -9.71 -1.67
N ARG A 129 11.57 -8.72 -1.48
CA ARG A 129 12.89 -8.68 -2.11
C ARG A 129 13.82 -9.77 -1.61
N GLU A 130 13.65 -10.18 -0.36
CA GLU A 130 14.49 -11.20 0.27
C GLU A 130 14.04 -12.63 -0.07
N ALA A 131 12.84 -12.78 -0.63
CA ALA A 131 12.34 -14.07 -1.05
C ALA A 131 13.14 -14.60 -2.25
N ALA A 132 13.52 -15.88 -2.22
CA ALA A 132 14.00 -16.57 -3.41
C ALA A 132 12.79 -16.88 -4.34
N PRO A 133 12.94 -16.75 -5.67
CA PRO A 133 14.15 -16.37 -6.41
C PRO A 133 14.32 -14.85 -6.63
N LEU A 134 13.44 -14.01 -6.09
CA LEU A 134 13.41 -12.56 -6.38
C LEU A 134 14.72 -11.84 -6.04
N ARG A 135 15.35 -12.16 -4.90
CA ARG A 135 16.64 -11.53 -4.52
C ARG A 135 17.71 -11.70 -5.61
N ALA A 136 17.88 -12.92 -6.11
CA ALA A 136 18.87 -13.23 -7.13
C ALA A 136 18.54 -12.56 -8.46
N LEU A 137 17.28 -12.63 -8.89
CA LEU A 137 16.83 -12.02 -10.15
C LEU A 137 16.99 -10.49 -10.15
N LEU A 138 16.75 -9.84 -9.02
CA LEU A 138 17.00 -8.41 -8.85
C LEU A 138 18.51 -8.09 -8.88
N ALA A 139 19.32 -8.87 -8.17
CA ALA A 139 20.78 -8.68 -8.13
C ALA A 139 21.44 -8.89 -9.50
N GLU A 140 20.92 -9.83 -10.30
CA GLU A 140 21.39 -10.12 -11.67
C GLU A 140 20.81 -9.14 -12.72
N GLY A 141 19.94 -8.21 -12.32
CA GLY A 141 19.27 -7.29 -13.25
C GLY A 141 18.24 -7.94 -14.17
N ARG A 142 17.87 -9.21 -13.92
CA ARG A 142 16.83 -9.95 -14.65
C ARG A 142 15.42 -9.53 -14.27
N LEU A 143 15.29 -8.78 -13.18
CA LEU A 143 14.09 -8.07 -12.77
C LEU A 143 14.49 -6.66 -12.32
N ALA A 144 13.61 -5.70 -12.56
CA ALA A 144 13.75 -4.34 -12.05
C ALA A 144 12.64 -3.99 -11.05
N GLU A 145 12.91 -2.96 -10.24
CA GLU A 145 11.95 -2.37 -9.31
C GLU A 145 11.38 -1.06 -9.87
N ASP A 146 10.15 -0.72 -9.48
CA ASP A 146 9.50 0.55 -9.81
C ASP A 146 9.32 1.49 -8.60
N GLY A 147 10.00 1.16 -7.50
CA GLY A 147 9.96 1.88 -6.22
C GLY A 147 8.86 1.41 -5.27
N LEU A 148 7.80 0.75 -5.75
CA LEU A 148 6.71 0.19 -4.92
C LEU A 148 6.49 -1.32 -5.09
N GLY A 149 7.19 -1.92 -6.05
CA GLY A 149 7.20 -3.35 -6.31
C GLY A 149 8.15 -3.65 -7.47
N LEU A 150 7.74 -4.57 -8.34
CA LEU A 150 8.48 -4.94 -9.54
C LEU A 150 8.02 -4.10 -10.73
N ALA A 151 8.97 -3.68 -11.55
CA ALA A 151 8.71 -3.00 -12.80
C ALA A 151 7.95 -3.92 -13.75
N SER A 152 6.85 -3.40 -14.29
CA SER A 152 6.00 -4.11 -15.24
C SER A 152 5.38 -3.15 -16.26
N ASP A 153 5.05 -3.67 -17.42
CA ASP A 153 4.35 -2.92 -18.46
C ASP A 153 2.81 -2.95 -18.30
N ALA A 154 2.09 -2.47 -19.32
CA ALA A 154 0.63 -2.40 -19.30
C ALA A 154 -0.03 -3.79 -19.25
N GLU A 155 0.63 -4.81 -19.79
CA GLU A 155 0.15 -6.20 -19.84
C GLU A 155 0.69 -7.05 -18.68
N CYS A 156 1.21 -6.39 -17.63
CA CYS A 156 1.77 -7.02 -16.45
C CYS A 156 2.97 -7.93 -16.74
N ARG A 157 3.68 -7.74 -17.87
CA ARG A 157 4.94 -8.45 -18.15
C ARG A 157 6.04 -7.82 -17.29
N ALA A 158 6.87 -8.67 -16.68
CA ALA A 158 7.97 -8.18 -15.85
C ALA A 158 9.02 -7.47 -16.73
N LEU A 159 9.67 -6.44 -16.18
CA LEU A 159 10.75 -5.73 -16.85
C LEU A 159 12.09 -6.04 -16.17
N ASP A 160 13.15 -6.14 -16.97
CA ASP A 160 14.53 -6.24 -16.51
C ASP A 160 15.15 -4.84 -16.22
N ALA A 161 16.41 -4.80 -15.79
CA ALA A 161 17.12 -3.56 -15.49
C ALA A 161 17.33 -2.65 -16.72
N ALA A 162 17.26 -3.19 -17.94
CA ALA A 162 17.31 -2.44 -19.19
C ALA A 162 15.92 -1.94 -19.63
N GLY A 163 14.85 -2.27 -18.89
CA GLY A 163 13.48 -1.92 -19.21
C GLY A 163 12.85 -2.82 -20.26
N GLN A 164 13.46 -3.96 -20.57
CA GLN A 164 12.96 -4.92 -21.54
C GLN A 164 12.05 -5.95 -20.86
N THR A 165 11.04 -6.42 -21.60
CA THR A 165 10.13 -7.45 -21.09
C THR A 165 10.85 -8.77 -20.92
N VAL A 166 10.71 -9.40 -19.76
CA VAL A 166 11.26 -10.72 -19.46
C VAL A 166 10.31 -11.79 -20.04
N PRO A 167 10.75 -12.59 -21.02
CA PRO A 167 9.89 -13.59 -21.66
C PRO A 167 9.34 -14.59 -20.64
N GLY A 168 8.05 -14.89 -20.74
CA GLY A 168 7.37 -15.87 -19.88
C GLY A 168 7.12 -15.42 -18.43
N LEU A 169 7.56 -14.23 -18.04
CA LEU A 169 7.40 -13.74 -16.66
C LEU A 169 6.35 -12.61 -16.58
N SER A 170 5.42 -12.74 -15.64
CA SER A 170 4.39 -11.73 -15.40
C SER A 170 4.27 -11.45 -13.90
N VAL A 171 3.98 -10.20 -13.56
CA VAL A 171 3.84 -9.72 -12.19
C VAL A 171 2.37 -9.41 -11.93
N LEU A 172 1.77 -9.99 -10.90
CA LEU A 172 0.40 -9.69 -10.51
C LEU A 172 0.32 -9.24 -9.05
N GLY A 173 -0.78 -8.59 -8.73
CA GLY A 173 -1.13 -8.20 -7.38
C GLY A 173 -0.27 -7.08 -6.81
N PRO A 174 -0.04 -7.07 -5.48
CA PRO A 174 0.67 -6.02 -4.77
C PRO A 174 2.06 -5.65 -5.30
N LEU A 175 2.72 -6.56 -6.03
CA LEU A 175 4.02 -6.30 -6.66
C LEU A 175 3.92 -5.36 -7.86
N THR A 176 2.73 -5.10 -8.41
CA THR A 176 2.50 -4.15 -9.52
C THR A 176 2.24 -2.71 -9.05
N ARG A 177 2.40 -2.43 -7.75
CA ARG A 177 1.86 -1.22 -7.12
C ARG A 177 2.48 0.09 -7.63
N GLY A 178 3.72 0.09 -8.10
CA GLY A 178 4.32 1.34 -8.63
C GLY A 178 3.70 1.76 -9.96
N ARG A 179 3.22 0.80 -10.75
CA ARG A 179 2.37 1.05 -11.92
C ARG A 179 0.90 1.27 -11.57
N LEU A 180 0.35 0.46 -10.67
CA LEU A 180 -1.07 0.40 -10.37
C LEU A 180 -1.33 0.66 -8.88
N TRP A 181 -1.81 1.85 -8.54
CA TRP A 181 -2.10 2.18 -7.14
C TRP A 181 -3.23 1.30 -6.59
N GLU A 182 -3.25 0.98 -5.30
CA GLU A 182 -4.36 0.24 -4.68
C GLU A 182 -4.62 -1.18 -5.26
N VAL A 183 -3.62 -1.82 -5.89
CA VAL A 183 -3.69 -3.24 -6.22
C VAL A 183 -3.43 -4.08 -4.97
N THR A 184 -4.45 -4.16 -4.13
CA THR A 184 -4.46 -4.96 -2.90
C THR A 184 -5.73 -5.78 -2.75
N ALA A 185 -6.82 -5.38 -3.42
CA ALA A 185 -8.10 -6.05 -3.31
C ALA A 185 -8.34 -7.06 -4.45
N VAL A 186 -9.19 -8.04 -4.15
CA VAL A 186 -9.53 -9.16 -5.04
C VAL A 186 -9.97 -8.72 -6.45
N PRO A 187 -10.82 -7.68 -6.63
CA PRO A 187 -11.28 -7.30 -7.97
C PRO A 187 -10.14 -6.90 -8.92
N GLU A 188 -9.21 -6.09 -8.45
CA GLU A 188 -8.08 -5.61 -9.23
C GLU A 188 -7.13 -6.77 -9.59
N ILE A 189 -6.83 -7.65 -8.64
CA ILE A 189 -5.97 -8.84 -8.86
C ILE A 189 -6.64 -9.82 -9.84
N ARG A 190 -7.95 -10.02 -9.71
CA ARG A 190 -8.72 -10.90 -10.60
C ARG A 190 -8.72 -10.38 -12.03
N ALA A 191 -8.85 -9.06 -12.22
CA ALA A 191 -8.77 -8.46 -13.55
C ALA A 191 -7.41 -8.68 -14.21
N GLN A 192 -6.31 -8.53 -13.45
CA GLN A 192 -4.95 -8.84 -13.94
C GLN A 192 -4.80 -10.32 -14.30
N ALA A 193 -5.30 -11.22 -13.45
CA ALA A 193 -5.23 -12.66 -13.68
C ALA A 193 -6.02 -13.11 -14.92
N ALA A 194 -7.23 -12.55 -15.13
CA ALA A 194 -8.03 -12.82 -16.31
C ALA A 194 -7.32 -12.37 -17.60
N ALA A 195 -6.80 -11.14 -17.63
CA ALA A 195 -6.06 -10.63 -18.79
C ALA A 195 -4.80 -11.47 -19.09
N LEU A 196 -4.10 -11.95 -18.05
CA LEU A 196 -2.97 -12.86 -18.21
C LEU A 196 -3.41 -14.21 -18.81
N ALA A 197 -4.52 -14.78 -18.32
CA ALA A 197 -5.04 -16.05 -18.81
C ALA A 197 -5.42 -15.96 -20.30
N ASP A 198 -6.10 -14.89 -20.71
CA ASP A 198 -6.47 -14.64 -22.10
C ASP A 198 -5.23 -14.52 -23.00
N ARG A 199 -4.19 -13.82 -22.52
CA ARG A 199 -2.92 -13.70 -23.25
C ARG A 199 -2.21 -15.04 -23.42
N ILE A 200 -2.16 -15.86 -22.36
CA ILE A 200 -1.56 -17.20 -22.42
C ILE A 200 -2.36 -18.08 -23.38
N ALA A 201 -3.69 -18.05 -23.33
CA ALA A 201 -4.56 -18.81 -24.22
C ALA A 201 -4.42 -18.36 -25.69
N GLY A 202 -4.42 -17.07 -25.96
CA GLY A 202 -4.22 -16.50 -27.30
C GLY A 202 -2.83 -16.77 -27.87
N GLY A 203 -1.81 -16.88 -27.01
CA GLY A 203 -0.45 -17.28 -27.39
C GLY A 203 -0.33 -18.74 -27.83
N LYS A 204 -1.19 -19.63 -27.31
CA LYS A 204 -1.23 -21.04 -27.72
C LYS A 204 -1.78 -21.25 -29.13
N SER A 205 -2.49 -20.27 -29.70
CA SER A 205 -3.07 -20.36 -31.05
C SER A 205 -2.06 -20.08 -32.19
N LYS A 206 -0.80 -19.74 -31.89
CA LYS A 206 0.22 -19.36 -32.90
C LYS A 206 1.41 -20.32 -33.02
N ASN A 207 1.29 -21.55 -32.52
CA ASN A 207 2.26 -22.60 -32.82
C ASN A 207 1.63 -23.58 -33.83
N PRO A 208 1.97 -23.50 -35.14
CA PRO A 208 1.66 -24.57 -36.09
C PRO A 208 2.41 -25.86 -35.74
#